data_AF-A0A2R4XP70-F1
#
_entry.id   AF-A0A2R4XP70-F1
#
_cell.length_a   1.000
_cell.length_b   1.000
_cell.length_c   1.000
_cell.angle_alpha   90.00
_cell.angle_beta   90.00
_cell.angle_gamma   90.00
#
_symmetry.space_group_name_H-M   'P 1'
#
loop_
_entity.id
_entity.type
_entity.pdbx_description
1 polymer ?
#
loop_
_entity_poly.entity_id
_entity_poly.type
_entity_poly.pdbx_seq_one_letter_code
_entity_poly.pdbx_strand_id
1 'polypeptide(L)'
;MAENPIHGPIPFFAPPDMAELLSDFAVRQSVPELMQLAQSTTGIYSHFPVNIEHTLMQMMREANGVTMRPALRFSTVQVQGVIEKVRSRVLEWALDLEAKGVLGEGMTFTQQEKQTVQQHYHFGDVSGSQIQIGSNSSNQTQTQTGGDMAALSALIELLRDAIQQGRIEAEVRDELQAELATLQAQAASPKPKWAIIKATAGSIKAVLENAAGGVLAAQALPYLTALL
;
A
#
# COMPACT_ATOMS: atom_id res chain seq x y z
N MET A 1 15.87 -7.03 -28.22
CA MET A 1 16.20 -6.19 -29.40
C MET A 1 17.61 -5.66 -29.24
N ALA A 2 18.20 -5.09 -30.30
CA ALA A 2 19.47 -4.39 -30.23
C ALA A 2 19.33 -2.98 -30.86
N GLU A 3 19.91 -1.98 -30.22
CA GLU A 3 19.98 -0.60 -30.70
C GLU A 3 21.17 -0.48 -31.67
N ASN A 4 20.87 -0.44 -32.97
CA ASN A 4 21.87 -0.22 -34.00
C ASN A 4 22.04 1.30 -34.24
N PRO A 5 23.28 1.83 -34.22
CA PRO A 5 23.52 3.27 -34.38
C PRO A 5 23.15 3.82 -35.78
N ILE A 6 23.05 2.97 -36.79
CA ILE A 6 22.76 3.35 -38.19
C ILE A 6 21.29 3.07 -38.52
N HIS A 7 20.76 1.93 -38.09
CA HIS A 7 19.45 1.43 -38.50
C HIS A 7 18.36 1.51 -37.42
N GLY A 8 18.70 1.98 -36.21
CA GLY A 8 17.78 2.00 -35.08
C GLY A 8 17.53 0.62 -34.47
N PRO A 9 16.40 0.42 -33.78
CA PRO A 9 16.10 -0.84 -33.11
C PRO A 9 15.92 -2.00 -34.10
N ILE A 10 16.77 -3.02 -34.00
CA ILE A 10 16.67 -4.25 -34.79
C ILE A 10 16.31 -5.46 -33.91
N PRO A 11 15.64 -6.48 -34.49
CA PRO A 11 15.44 -7.76 -33.79
C PRO A 11 16.78 -8.36 -33.36
N PHE A 12 16.81 -8.91 -32.15
CA PHE A 12 17.94 -9.66 -31.62
C PHE A 12 17.42 -11.02 -31.18
N PHE A 13 17.97 -12.08 -31.75
CA PHE A 13 17.65 -13.45 -31.39
C PHE A 13 18.83 -14.00 -30.59
N ALA A 14 18.57 -14.30 -29.32
CA ALA A 14 19.57 -14.90 -28.46
C ALA A 14 19.91 -16.33 -28.93
N PRO A 15 21.19 -16.74 -28.81
CA PRO A 15 21.58 -18.14 -28.94
C PRO A 15 20.78 -19.04 -27.98
N PRO A 16 20.41 -20.27 -28.39
CA PRO A 16 19.57 -21.16 -27.56
C PRO A 16 20.15 -21.48 -26.18
N ASP A 17 21.47 -21.59 -26.08
CA ASP A 17 22.24 -21.82 -24.85
C ASP A 17 22.19 -20.64 -23.87
N MET A 18 21.85 -19.44 -24.35
CA MET A 18 21.69 -18.24 -23.52
C MET A 18 20.22 -17.90 -23.24
N ALA A 19 19.26 -18.60 -23.84
CA ALA A 19 17.85 -18.22 -23.80
C ALA A 19 17.30 -18.15 -22.36
N GLU A 20 17.65 -19.10 -21.51
CA GLU A 20 17.20 -19.16 -20.11
C GLU A 20 17.77 -17.99 -19.28
N LEU A 21 19.08 -17.73 -19.41
CA LEU A 21 19.77 -16.62 -18.75
C LEU A 21 19.19 -15.24 -19.13
N LEU A 22 18.64 -15.13 -20.34
CA LEU A 22 18.04 -13.92 -20.88
C LEU A 22 16.51 -13.89 -20.76
N SER A 23 15.91 -14.85 -20.06
CA SER A 23 14.46 -14.91 -19.84
C SER A 23 14.06 -14.67 -18.39
N ASP A 24 14.97 -14.93 -17.44
CA ASP A 24 14.70 -14.70 -16.01
C ASP A 24 15.21 -13.33 -15.55
N PHE A 25 14.30 -12.36 -15.46
CA PHE A 25 14.59 -11.03 -14.93
C PHE A 25 13.59 -10.63 -13.85
N ALA A 26 14.12 -10.22 -12.70
CA ALA A 26 13.32 -9.67 -11.62
C ALA A 26 12.81 -8.26 -11.98
N VAL A 27 11.49 -8.13 -12.11
CA VAL A 27 10.78 -6.84 -12.18
C VAL A 27 10.71 -6.30 -10.75
N ARG A 28 11.38 -5.17 -10.48
CA ARG A 28 11.43 -4.53 -9.16
C ARG A 28 10.56 -3.28 -9.03
N GLN A 29 9.90 -2.91 -10.12
CA GLN A 29 9.02 -1.75 -10.18
C GLN A 29 7.82 -1.94 -9.27
N SER A 30 7.41 -0.86 -8.62
CA SER A 30 6.22 -0.86 -7.78
C SER A 30 4.94 -0.95 -8.63
N VAL A 31 3.82 -1.42 -8.04
CA VAL A 31 2.53 -1.49 -8.76
C VAL A 31 2.10 -0.11 -9.32
N PRO A 32 2.21 1.02 -8.58
CA PRO A 32 1.92 2.35 -9.14
C PRO A 32 2.76 2.71 -10.36
N GLU A 33 4.06 2.37 -10.34
CA GLU A 33 4.96 2.60 -11.47
C GLU A 33 4.56 1.76 -12.68
N LEU A 34 4.20 0.49 -12.48
CA LEU A 34 3.67 -0.37 -13.54
C LEU A 34 2.37 0.19 -14.13
N MET A 35 1.48 0.74 -13.29
CA MET A 35 0.24 1.38 -13.76
C MET A 35 0.51 2.60 -14.65
N GLN A 36 1.54 3.39 -14.34
CA GLN A 36 1.96 4.51 -15.17
C GLN A 36 2.60 4.02 -16.48
N LEU A 37 3.50 3.03 -16.42
CA LEU A 37 4.14 2.43 -17.59
C LEU A 37 3.11 1.82 -18.55
N ALA A 38 2.05 1.21 -18.03
CA ALA A 38 0.98 0.63 -18.84
C ALA A 38 0.21 1.66 -19.69
N GLN A 39 0.30 2.95 -19.37
CA GLN A 39 -0.30 4.05 -20.13
C GLN A 39 0.67 4.64 -21.17
N SER A 40 1.92 4.16 -21.20
CA SER A 40 2.93 4.66 -22.12
C SER A 40 2.54 4.42 -23.58
N THR A 41 2.70 5.44 -24.42
CA THR A 41 2.57 5.31 -25.88
C THR A 41 3.90 4.95 -26.55
N THR A 42 5.01 5.08 -25.82
CA THR A 42 6.34 4.65 -26.25
C THR A 42 6.60 3.22 -25.76
N GLY A 43 7.45 2.49 -26.50
CA GLY A 43 7.88 1.15 -26.07
C GLY A 43 8.51 1.19 -24.68
N ILE A 44 8.25 0.16 -23.87
CA ILE A 44 8.86 0.03 -22.55
C ILE A 44 10.17 -0.75 -22.73
N TYR A 45 11.26 -0.19 -22.24
CA TYR A 45 12.59 -0.75 -22.37
C TYR A 45 13.21 -1.01 -21.00
N SER A 46 13.87 -2.14 -20.86
CA SER A 46 14.78 -2.42 -19.76
C SER A 46 16.14 -2.81 -20.30
N HIS A 47 17.17 -2.47 -19.54
CA HIS A 47 18.55 -2.85 -19.84
C HIS A 47 18.92 -4.14 -19.10
N PHE A 48 19.89 -4.84 -19.66
CA PHE A 48 20.47 -6.02 -19.04
C PHE A 48 21.40 -5.61 -17.88
N PRO A 49 21.65 -6.51 -16.90
CA PRO A 49 22.76 -6.36 -15.97
C PRO A 49 24.08 -6.14 -16.73
N VAL A 50 24.97 -5.31 -16.19
CA VAL A 50 26.18 -4.81 -16.88
C VAL A 50 27.04 -5.93 -17.45
N ASN A 51 27.21 -7.03 -16.72
CA ASN A 51 27.98 -8.20 -17.17
C ASN A 51 27.35 -8.85 -18.40
N ILE A 52 26.04 -9.07 -18.39
CA ILE A 52 25.30 -9.65 -19.51
C ILE A 52 25.28 -8.70 -20.70
N GLU A 53 25.02 -7.41 -20.46
CA GLU A 53 25.02 -6.37 -21.50
C GLU A 53 26.37 -6.34 -22.23
N HIS A 54 27.48 -6.33 -21.50
CA HIS A 54 28.82 -6.29 -22.09
C HIS A 54 29.15 -7.54 -22.92
N THR A 55 28.82 -8.74 -22.42
CA THR A 55 29.00 -10.00 -23.18
C THR A 55 28.23 -9.98 -24.49
N LEU A 56 26.96 -9.57 -24.45
CA LEU A 56 26.13 -9.47 -25.65
C LEU A 56 26.66 -8.43 -26.64
N MET A 57 27.13 -7.28 -26.16
CA MET A 57 27.75 -6.24 -27.00
C MET A 57 29.00 -6.74 -27.71
N GLN A 58 29.85 -7.52 -27.01
CA GLN A 58 31.05 -8.13 -27.62
C GLN A 58 30.67 -9.14 -28.71
N MET A 59 29.73 -10.05 -28.43
CA MET A 59 29.26 -11.03 -29.41
C MET A 59 28.69 -10.36 -30.67
N MET A 60 27.87 -9.32 -30.50
CA MET A 60 27.32 -8.55 -31.63
C MET A 60 28.41 -7.83 -32.43
N ARG A 61 29.45 -7.31 -31.76
CA ARG A 61 30.58 -6.68 -32.45
C ARG A 61 31.38 -7.71 -33.26
N GLU A 62 31.62 -8.89 -32.70
CA GLU A 62 32.37 -9.96 -33.37
C GLU A 62 31.63 -10.53 -34.58
N ALA A 63 30.31 -10.71 -34.48
CA ALA A 63 29.52 -11.27 -35.57
C ALA A 63 29.20 -10.24 -36.68
N ASN A 64 29.04 -8.96 -36.35
CA ASN A 64 28.46 -7.95 -37.25
C ASN A 64 29.42 -6.78 -37.56
N GLY A 65 30.55 -6.69 -36.87
CA GLY A 65 31.49 -5.56 -36.96
C GLY A 65 31.00 -4.26 -36.33
N VAL A 66 29.78 -4.23 -35.79
CA VAL A 66 29.13 -3.03 -35.23
C VAL A 66 28.78 -3.27 -33.78
N THR A 67 29.21 -2.37 -32.89
CA THR A 67 28.78 -2.36 -31.49
C THR A 67 27.34 -1.90 -31.40
N MET A 68 26.46 -2.76 -30.88
CA MET A 68 25.03 -2.48 -30.69
C MET A 68 24.66 -2.76 -29.24
N ARG A 69 23.77 -1.96 -28.67
CA ARG A 69 23.37 -2.11 -27.27
C ARG A 69 22.10 -2.96 -27.15
N PRO A 70 22.10 -4.08 -26.41
CA PRO A 70 20.92 -4.91 -26.26
C PRO A 70 19.91 -4.28 -25.30
N ALA A 71 18.63 -4.39 -25.61
CA ALA A 71 17.54 -3.97 -24.72
C ALA A 71 16.39 -4.97 -24.74
N LEU A 72 15.78 -5.18 -23.57
CA LEU A 72 14.52 -5.89 -23.42
C LEU A 72 13.38 -4.93 -23.75
N ARG A 73 12.48 -5.37 -24.62
CA ARG A 73 11.30 -4.59 -24.99
C ARG A 73 10.08 -5.29 -24.45
N PHE A 74 9.26 -4.56 -23.70
CA PHE A 74 8.00 -5.05 -23.18
C PHE A 74 6.84 -4.33 -23.86
N SER A 75 5.73 -5.06 -24.05
CA SER A 75 4.46 -4.46 -24.44
C SER A 75 3.74 -3.92 -23.21
N THR A 76 2.99 -2.83 -23.39
CA THR A 76 2.09 -2.31 -22.35
C THR A 76 1.04 -3.33 -21.93
N VAL A 77 0.61 -4.21 -22.86
CA VAL A 77 -0.30 -5.32 -22.57
C VAL A 77 0.28 -6.32 -21.56
N GLN A 78 1.58 -6.64 -21.66
CA GLN A 78 2.25 -7.50 -20.68
C GLN A 78 2.27 -6.85 -19.29
N VAL A 79 2.54 -5.55 -19.22
CA VAL A 79 2.51 -4.80 -17.96
C VAL A 79 1.10 -4.79 -17.36
N GLN A 80 0.07 -4.58 -18.18
CA GLN A 80 -1.33 -4.70 -17.74
C GLN A 80 -1.64 -6.10 -17.21
N GLY A 81 -1.12 -7.16 -17.85
CA GLY A 81 -1.28 -8.54 -17.38
C GLY A 81 -0.70 -8.77 -15.97
N VAL A 82 0.45 -8.16 -15.65
CA VAL A 82 1.03 -8.22 -14.30
C VAL A 82 0.14 -7.50 -13.29
N ILE A 83 -0.34 -6.30 -13.62
CA ILE A 83 -1.24 -5.52 -12.75
C ILE A 83 -2.51 -6.31 -12.47
N GLU A 84 -3.09 -6.95 -13.50
CA GLU A 84 -4.31 -7.74 -13.35
C GLU A 84 -4.11 -8.98 -12.49
N LYS A 85 -2.93 -9.63 -12.59
CA LYS A 85 -2.57 -10.73 -11.70
C LYS A 85 -2.46 -10.28 -10.25
N VAL A 86 -1.90 -9.10 -9.99
CA VAL A 86 -1.85 -8.54 -8.64
C VAL A 86 -3.27 -8.26 -8.13
N ARG A 87 -4.14 -7.61 -8.92
CA ARG A 87 -5.55 -7.35 -8.54
C ARG A 87 -6.29 -8.63 -8.22
N SER A 88 -6.18 -9.63 -9.10
CA SER A 88 -6.81 -10.95 -8.91
C SER A 88 -6.33 -11.59 -7.62
N ARG A 89 -5.02 -11.55 -7.33
CA ARG A 89 -4.46 -12.14 -6.11
C ARG A 89 -4.94 -11.45 -4.84
N VAL A 90 -5.06 -10.12 -4.85
CA VAL A 90 -5.61 -9.33 -3.74
C VAL A 90 -7.08 -9.64 -3.53
N LEU A 91 -7.87 -9.74 -4.61
CA LEU A 91 -9.28 -10.11 -4.55
C LEU A 91 -9.48 -11.52 -3.99
N GLU A 92 -8.75 -12.50 -4.53
CA GLU A 92 -8.77 -13.89 -4.03
C GLU A 92 -8.42 -13.94 -2.54
N TRP A 93 -7.46 -13.14 -2.09
CA TRP A 93 -7.08 -13.06 -0.69
C TRP A 93 -8.19 -12.44 0.17
N ALA A 94 -8.83 -11.36 -0.29
CA ALA A 94 -9.96 -10.76 0.41
C ALA A 94 -11.13 -11.73 0.56
N LEU A 95 -11.47 -12.46 -0.51
CA LEU A 95 -12.53 -13.48 -0.49
C LEU A 95 -12.20 -14.66 0.45
N ASP A 96 -10.95 -15.10 0.49
CA ASP A 96 -10.50 -16.17 1.38
C ASP A 96 -10.51 -15.75 2.87
N LEU A 97 -10.19 -14.48 3.16
CA LEU A 97 -10.33 -13.91 4.51
C LEU A 97 -11.80 -13.87 4.95
N GLU A 98 -12.68 -13.36 4.08
CA GLU A 98 -14.12 -13.29 4.34
C GLU A 98 -14.72 -14.69 4.57
N ALA A 99 -14.37 -15.66 3.73
CA ALA A 99 -14.80 -17.05 3.87
C ALA A 99 -14.34 -17.70 5.19
N LYS A 100 -13.25 -17.23 5.79
CA LYS A 100 -12.73 -17.67 7.09
C LYS A 100 -13.28 -16.87 8.27
N GLY A 101 -14.26 -15.99 8.02
CA GLY A 101 -14.88 -15.17 9.06
C GLY A 101 -14.02 -13.99 9.51
N VAL A 102 -13.04 -13.57 8.70
CA VAL A 102 -12.27 -12.34 8.92
C VAL A 102 -12.93 -11.23 8.11
N LEU A 103 -13.97 -10.63 8.68
CA LEU A 103 -14.73 -9.55 8.03
C LEU A 103 -14.20 -8.18 8.46
N GLY A 104 -13.85 -8.05 9.74
CA GLY A 104 -13.55 -6.76 10.36
C GLY A 104 -14.76 -5.84 10.42
N GLU A 105 -15.24 -5.54 11.61
CA GLU A 105 -16.33 -4.56 11.80
C GLU A 105 -15.75 -3.18 12.12
N GLY A 106 -16.20 -2.16 11.37
CA GLY A 106 -15.74 -0.79 11.54
C GLY A 106 -14.21 -0.66 11.49
N MET A 107 -13.56 -1.20 10.45
CA MET A 107 -12.08 -1.17 10.31
C MET A 107 -11.31 -1.79 11.50
N THR A 108 -11.97 -2.59 12.33
CA THR A 108 -11.37 -3.21 13.52
C THR A 108 -11.55 -4.71 13.43
N PHE A 109 -10.51 -5.45 13.82
CA PHE A 109 -10.53 -6.90 13.84
C PHE A 109 -10.53 -7.39 15.28
N THR A 110 -11.39 -8.36 15.56
CA THR A 110 -11.44 -9.10 16.80
C THR A 110 -10.15 -9.91 17.00
N GLN A 111 -9.88 -10.35 18.24
CA GLN A 111 -8.70 -11.17 18.51
C GLN A 111 -8.76 -12.53 17.80
N GLN A 112 -9.95 -13.10 17.64
CA GLN A 112 -10.13 -14.37 16.97
C GLN A 112 -9.83 -14.27 15.47
N GLU A 113 -10.25 -13.18 14.83
CA GLU A 113 -9.91 -12.89 13.42
C GLU A 113 -8.40 -12.73 13.23
N LYS A 114 -7.74 -11.95 14.10
CA LYS A 114 -6.29 -11.76 14.07
C LYS A 114 -5.53 -13.08 14.22
N GLN A 115 -5.97 -13.95 15.14
CA GLN A 115 -5.35 -15.25 15.35
C GLN A 115 -5.55 -16.19 14.15
N THR A 116 -6.73 -16.14 13.51
CA THR A 116 -7.03 -16.89 12.29
C THR A 116 -6.07 -16.51 11.16
N VAL A 117 -5.80 -15.20 11.00
CA VAL A 117 -4.83 -14.71 10.00
C VAL A 117 -3.41 -15.20 10.30
N GLN A 118 -2.96 -15.07 11.55
CA GLN A 118 -1.59 -15.45 11.93
C GLN A 118 -1.30 -16.94 11.75
N GLN A 119 -2.31 -17.81 11.91
CA GLN A 119 -2.14 -19.26 11.76
C GLN A 119 -2.13 -19.72 10.29
N HIS A 120 -2.87 -19.03 9.42
CA HIS A 120 -3.10 -19.49 8.04
C HIS A 120 -2.29 -18.73 6.99
N TYR A 121 -1.76 -17.55 7.32
CA TYR A 121 -0.98 -16.74 6.37
C TYR A 121 0.40 -16.43 6.93
N HIS A 122 1.41 -16.85 6.18
CA HIS A 122 2.80 -16.51 6.42
C HIS A 122 3.20 -15.45 5.41
N PHE A 123 3.42 -14.23 5.88
CA PHE A 123 3.95 -13.15 5.05
C PHE A 123 5.47 -13.35 4.92
N GLY A 124 6.03 -13.04 3.75
CA GLY A 124 7.48 -13.11 3.51
C GLY A 124 8.26 -12.10 4.37
N ASP A 125 9.57 -11.99 4.12
CA ASP A 125 10.40 -11.01 4.83
C ASP A 125 9.86 -9.59 4.64
N VAL A 126 9.40 -8.99 5.75
CA VAL A 126 8.90 -7.62 5.85
C VAL A 126 9.96 -6.70 6.45
N SER A 127 11.25 -7.05 6.36
CA SER A 127 12.36 -6.21 6.77
C SER A 127 12.25 -4.79 6.17
N GLY A 128 11.99 -3.79 7.03
CA GLY A 128 11.73 -2.40 6.65
C GLY A 128 10.28 -1.92 6.80
N SER A 129 9.33 -2.82 7.08
CA SER A 129 7.97 -2.47 7.48
C SER A 129 7.89 -2.22 9.00
N GLN A 130 7.18 -1.17 9.42
CA GLN A 130 6.83 -0.92 10.83
C GLN A 130 5.84 -1.96 11.39
N ILE A 131 5.29 -2.84 10.54
CA ILE A 131 4.32 -3.86 10.93
C ILE A 131 5.08 -5.16 11.26
N GLN A 132 5.14 -5.51 12.56
CA GLN A 132 5.69 -6.78 13.03
C GLN A 132 4.65 -7.90 12.90
N ILE A 133 5.03 -8.99 12.24
CA ILE A 133 4.21 -10.20 12.10
C ILE A 133 4.99 -11.37 12.70
N GLY A 134 4.41 -12.09 13.67
CA GLY A 134 4.85 -13.44 14.03
C GLY A 134 5.79 -13.63 15.23
N SER A 135 5.72 -12.82 16.30
CA SER A 135 6.43 -13.15 17.55
C SER A 135 5.50 -13.75 18.60
N ASN A 136 5.54 -15.09 18.75
CA ASN A 136 4.68 -15.92 19.61
C ASN A 136 4.85 -15.73 21.13
N SER A 137 5.43 -14.62 21.57
CA SER A 137 5.64 -14.25 22.98
C SER A 137 6.28 -12.86 23.11
N SER A 138 6.13 -11.98 22.10
CA SER A 138 6.43 -10.58 22.34
C SER A 138 5.29 -10.00 23.16
N ASN A 139 5.59 -9.58 24.38
CA ASN A 139 4.76 -8.61 25.05
C ASN A 139 4.92 -7.30 24.27
N GLN A 140 4.24 -7.18 23.13
CA GLN A 140 3.84 -5.88 22.65
C GLN A 140 2.69 -5.41 23.55
N THR A 141 3.04 -5.17 24.81
CA THR A 141 2.28 -4.27 25.65
C THR A 141 2.41 -2.93 24.95
N GLN A 142 1.45 -2.59 24.09
CA GLN A 142 1.10 -1.18 24.02
C GLN A 142 0.60 -0.89 25.42
N THR A 143 1.51 -0.40 26.26
CA THR A 143 1.18 0.17 27.55
C THR A 143 0.31 1.38 27.23
N GLN A 144 -0.98 1.15 26.98
CA GLN A 144 -2.04 2.16 27.05
C GLN A 144 -2.24 2.49 28.54
N THR A 145 -1.16 2.86 29.23
CA THR A 145 -1.19 3.48 30.55
C THR A 145 -1.03 4.97 30.30
N GLY A 146 -2.17 5.63 30.10
CA GLY A 146 -2.25 7.02 29.68
C GLY A 146 -2.50 7.08 28.18
N GLY A 147 -3.73 7.40 27.79
CA GLY A 147 -4.05 7.52 26.38
C GLY A 147 -3.24 8.62 25.69
N ASP A 148 -3.16 8.50 24.38
CA ASP A 148 -2.32 9.33 23.55
C ASP A 148 -2.93 10.74 23.40
N MET A 149 -2.49 11.66 24.26
CA MET A 149 -2.90 13.07 24.20
C MET A 149 -2.48 13.74 22.88
N ALA A 150 -1.43 13.24 22.21
CA ALA A 150 -1.04 13.73 20.89
C ALA A 150 -2.03 13.26 19.82
N ALA A 151 -2.46 11.99 19.86
CA ALA A 151 -3.54 11.50 18.99
C ALA A 151 -4.87 12.22 19.26
N LEU A 152 -5.20 12.53 20.51
CA LEU A 152 -6.39 13.31 20.87
C LEU A 152 -6.34 14.71 20.24
N SER A 153 -5.20 15.40 20.40
CA SER A 153 -5.02 16.74 19.85
C SER A 153 -5.05 16.74 18.32
N ALA A 154 -4.42 15.75 17.67
CA ALA A 154 -4.43 15.61 16.23
C ALA A 154 -5.84 15.31 15.67
N LEU A 155 -6.62 14.48 16.35
CA LEU A 155 -8.02 14.22 15.99
C LEU A 155 -8.87 15.49 16.10
N ILE A 156 -8.70 16.27 17.18
CA ILE A 156 -9.41 17.53 17.39
C ILE A 156 -9.14 18.51 16.26
N GLU A 157 -7.88 18.70 15.87
CA GLU A 157 -7.52 19.63 14.80
C GLU A 157 -8.03 19.15 13.44
N LEU A 158 -7.91 17.84 13.14
CA LEU A 158 -8.44 17.27 11.90
C LEU A 158 -9.96 17.50 11.77
N LEU A 159 -10.73 17.22 12.83
CA LEU A 159 -12.18 17.42 12.82
C LEU A 159 -12.56 18.90 12.73
N ARG A 160 -11.83 19.77 13.43
CA ARG A 160 -12.02 21.23 13.36
C ARG A 160 -11.86 21.73 11.92
N ASP A 161 -10.77 21.36 11.26
CA ASP A 161 -10.47 21.76 9.89
C ASP A 161 -11.53 21.23 8.92
N ALA A 162 -11.94 19.98 9.08
CA ALA A 162 -12.93 19.36 8.20
C ALA A 162 -14.31 20.02 8.31
N ILE A 163 -14.74 20.37 9.53
CA ILE A 163 -15.98 21.11 9.79
C ILE A 163 -15.91 22.52 9.17
N GLN A 164 -14.79 23.23 9.36
CA GLN A 164 -14.60 24.59 8.84
C GLN A 164 -14.55 24.65 7.30
N GLN A 165 -13.97 23.64 6.66
CA GLN A 165 -13.90 23.56 5.19
C GLN A 165 -15.28 23.34 4.53
N GLY A 166 -16.33 23.04 5.32
CA GLY A 166 -17.71 22.96 4.82
C GLY A 166 -17.99 21.79 3.88
N ARG A 167 -17.09 20.80 3.81
CA ARG A 167 -17.17 19.64 2.89
C ARG A 167 -17.98 18.46 3.44
N ILE A 168 -18.66 18.66 4.57
CA ILE A 168 -19.44 17.64 5.28
C ILE A 168 -20.92 18.02 5.19
N GLU A 169 -21.81 17.04 5.00
CA GLU A 169 -23.26 17.28 5.03
C GLU A 169 -23.73 17.87 6.37
N ALA A 170 -24.85 18.59 6.36
CA ALA A 170 -25.31 19.35 7.53
C ALA A 170 -25.58 18.46 8.75
N GLU A 171 -26.23 17.30 8.56
CA GLU A 171 -26.57 16.38 9.64
C GLU A 171 -25.32 15.75 10.29
N VAL A 172 -24.38 15.27 9.47
CA VAL A 172 -23.09 14.72 9.92
C VAL A 172 -22.23 15.80 10.60
N ARG A 173 -22.29 17.04 10.10
CA ARG A 173 -21.55 18.17 10.69
C ARG A 173 -22.01 18.46 12.12
N ASP A 174 -23.32 18.48 12.36
CA ASP A 174 -23.87 18.79 13.68
C ASP A 174 -23.49 17.71 14.71
N GLU A 175 -23.55 16.43 14.32
CA GLU A 175 -23.09 15.31 15.16
C GLU A 175 -21.58 15.41 15.47
N LEU A 176 -20.74 15.56 14.44
CA LEU A 176 -19.30 15.69 14.64
C LEU A 176 -18.91 16.93 15.46
N GLN A 177 -19.69 18.00 15.38
CA GLN A 177 -19.44 19.23 16.15
C GLN A 177 -19.75 19.04 17.65
N ALA A 178 -20.77 18.26 18.00
CA ALA A 178 -21.06 17.89 19.38
C ALA A 178 -19.95 16.98 19.97
N GLU A 179 -19.49 15.99 19.20
CA GLU A 179 -18.42 15.09 19.62
C GLU A 179 -17.07 15.83 19.74
N LEU A 180 -16.77 16.74 18.81
CA LEU A 180 -15.58 17.60 18.85
C LEU A 180 -15.55 18.46 20.12
N ALA A 181 -16.68 19.06 20.51
CA ALA A 181 -16.76 19.84 21.74
C ALA A 181 -16.48 18.98 22.99
N THR A 182 -16.95 17.72 22.98
CA THR A 182 -16.68 16.76 24.06
C THR A 182 -15.21 16.39 24.14
N LEU A 183 -14.55 16.11 23.02
CA LEU A 183 -13.10 15.85 22.99
C LEU A 183 -12.29 17.07 23.43
N GLN A 184 -12.64 18.28 22.99
CA GLN A 184 -11.98 19.52 23.41
C GLN A 184 -12.11 19.75 24.92
N ALA A 185 -13.28 19.50 25.51
CA ALA A 185 -13.48 19.60 26.95
C ALA A 185 -12.63 18.58 27.72
N GLN A 186 -12.48 17.35 27.21
CA GLN A 186 -11.61 16.35 27.82
C GLN A 186 -10.12 16.70 27.67
N ALA A 187 -9.71 17.27 26.54
CA ALA A 187 -8.33 17.68 26.29
C ALA A 187 -7.90 18.87 27.16
N ALA A 188 -8.81 19.80 27.44
CA ALA A 188 -8.55 20.95 28.32
C ALA A 188 -8.65 20.62 29.82
N SER A 189 -9.18 19.45 30.18
CA SER A 189 -9.31 19.02 31.58
C SER A 189 -7.93 18.68 32.18
N PRO A 190 -7.62 19.14 33.41
CA PRO A 190 -6.40 18.74 34.11
C PRO A 190 -6.39 17.24 34.49
N LYS A 191 -7.56 16.58 34.43
CA LYS A 191 -7.72 15.13 34.60
C LYS A 191 -8.67 14.60 33.53
N PRO A 192 -8.18 14.34 32.30
CA PRO A 192 -9.00 13.82 31.22
C PRO A 192 -9.63 12.48 31.61
N LYS A 193 -10.93 12.33 31.38
CA LYS A 193 -11.64 11.07 31.62
C LYS A 193 -11.54 10.21 30.38
N TRP A 194 -10.56 9.33 30.36
CA TRP A 194 -10.29 8.43 29.22
C TRP A 194 -11.47 7.55 28.79
N ALA A 195 -12.34 7.16 29.71
CA ALA A 195 -13.57 6.44 29.36
C ALA A 195 -14.51 7.28 28.47
N ILE A 196 -14.60 8.60 28.72
CA ILE A 196 -15.39 9.52 27.91
C ILE A 196 -14.73 9.72 26.55
N ILE A 197 -13.41 9.92 26.53
CA ILE A 197 -12.63 10.07 25.28
C ILE A 197 -12.84 8.84 24.37
N LYS A 198 -12.72 7.62 24.92
CA LYS A 198 -12.93 6.36 24.19
C LYS A 198 -14.35 6.26 23.62
N ALA A 199 -15.37 6.56 24.42
CA ALA A 199 -16.75 6.53 23.96
C ALA A 199 -17.02 7.57 22.85
N THR A 200 -16.51 8.79 23.02
CA THR A 200 -16.62 9.90 22.06
C THR A 200 -15.90 9.55 20.74
N ALA A 201 -14.69 8.97 20.82
CA ALA A 201 -13.96 8.49 19.65
C ALA A 201 -14.73 7.35 18.93
N GLY A 202 -15.37 6.46 19.67
CA GLY A 202 -16.22 5.40 19.11
C GLY A 202 -17.44 5.97 18.38
N SER A 203 -18.07 7.01 18.93
CA SER A 203 -19.17 7.73 18.29
C SER A 203 -18.73 8.40 16.99
N ILE A 204 -17.64 9.18 17.03
CA ILE A 204 -17.05 9.83 15.84
C ILE A 204 -16.75 8.81 14.75
N LYS A 205 -16.18 7.66 15.13
CA LYS A 205 -15.89 6.57 14.21
C LYS A 205 -17.17 6.07 13.52
N ALA A 206 -18.24 5.80 14.26
CA ALA A 206 -19.51 5.34 13.69
C ALA A 206 -20.14 6.39 12.75
N VAL A 207 -20.07 7.68 13.10
CA VAL A 207 -20.54 8.78 12.26
C VAL A 207 -19.76 8.83 10.94
N LEU A 208 -18.43 8.72 10.98
CA LEU A 208 -17.58 8.72 9.80
C LEU A 208 -17.73 7.47 8.93
N GLU A 209 -18.09 6.33 9.52
CA GLU A 209 -18.41 5.08 8.81
C GLU A 209 -19.74 5.18 8.06
N ASN A 210 -20.78 5.76 8.69
CA ASN A 210 -22.10 5.92 8.08
C ASN A 210 -22.16 7.00 7.00
N ALA A 211 -21.30 8.03 7.09
CA ALA A 211 -21.25 9.15 6.15
C ALA A 211 -20.63 8.81 4.77
N ALA A 212 -20.68 7.55 4.32
CA ALA A 212 -20.10 7.05 3.07
C ALA A 212 -18.59 7.40 2.92
N GLY A 213 -17.75 6.85 3.80
CA GLY A 213 -16.34 6.55 3.48
C GLY A 213 -15.50 7.70 2.88
N GLY A 214 -15.71 8.94 3.35
CA GLY A 214 -14.98 10.09 2.84
C GLY A 214 -13.49 10.08 3.20
N VAL A 215 -12.69 10.90 2.50
CA VAL A 215 -11.26 11.14 2.77
C VAL A 215 -11.00 11.45 4.26
N LEU A 216 -11.94 12.10 4.93
CA LEU A 216 -11.87 12.41 6.36
C LEU A 216 -11.82 11.15 7.24
N ALA A 217 -12.61 10.11 6.92
CA ALA A 217 -12.61 8.86 7.67
C ALA A 217 -11.24 8.16 7.61
N ALA A 218 -10.62 8.14 6.42
CA ALA A 218 -9.28 7.59 6.23
C ALA A 218 -8.20 8.39 6.98
N GLN A 219 -8.32 9.72 7.02
CA GLN A 219 -7.39 10.59 7.75
C GLN A 219 -7.56 10.50 9.27
N ALA A 220 -8.78 10.29 9.76
CA ALA A 220 -9.09 10.20 11.18
C ALA A 220 -8.75 8.84 11.80
N LEU A 221 -8.77 7.78 10.99
CA LEU A 221 -8.55 6.39 11.43
C LEU A 221 -7.29 6.16 12.29
N PRO A 222 -6.09 6.64 11.95
CA PRO A 222 -4.90 6.43 12.80
C PRO A 222 -5.05 7.05 14.19
N TYR A 223 -5.73 8.19 14.31
CA TYR A 223 -5.95 8.84 15.61
C TYR A 223 -7.06 8.15 16.41
N LEU A 224 -8.15 7.74 15.75
CA LEU A 224 -9.24 7.00 16.37
C LEU A 224 -8.76 5.65 16.92
N THR A 225 -7.94 4.92 16.17
CA THR A 225 -7.36 3.64 16.61
C THR A 225 -6.38 3.80 17.78
N ALA A 226 -5.67 4.93 17.87
CA ALA A 226 -4.82 5.23 19.02
C ALA A 226 -5.61 5.58 20.30
N LEU A 227 -6.84 6.06 20.15
CA LEU A 227 -7.70 6.49 21.27
C LEU A 227 -8.62 5.38 21.79
N LEU A 228 -9.05 4.45 20.94
CA LEU A 228 -9.90 3.30 21.27
C LEU A 228 -9.14 2.20 22.03
#